data_AF-A0A9D5V1Y6-F1
#
_entry.id   AF-A0A9D5V1Y6-F1
#
_cell.length_a   1.000
_cell.length_b   1.000
_cell.length_c   1.000
_cell.angle_alpha   90.00
_cell.angle_beta   90.00
_cell.angle_gamma   90.00
#
_symmetry.space_group_name_H-M   'P 1'
#
loop_
_entity.id
_entity.type
_entity.pdbx_description
1 polymer ?
#
loop_
_entity_poly.entity_id
_entity_poly.type
_entity_poly.pdbx_seq_one_letter_code
_entity_poly.pdbx_strand_id
1 'polypeptide(L)'
;MSERDLYTAEQLAKIRATLQENLGEVKTHALENLDTRFAAKTEDPADGEKQKKNKEEKAHVDVASVLEDGNLKKMLAALADVKDNPAERRSMVAAIIGHKEVKAFHLVEAMSKVPGDKELVESLVQGITSRKGVNPLIDALRHAEISPPAIKSLAKGIAEQGTINHIIRAIATAPSDQPEAEIIWAMEVIGKGTMEQILEALNLLNAKSPGSVILATGLVNRKEVAIEPLVRALTSCKDNPKASAILSVELTRQADLNSLVTLLEKYISDGTAAGEIIISRLVFRSMIERGRTKLLAKAARFVKGDSMAGKILAMGIVDLGDGAEMEKAFPRISSHPMGQKIVAVGLHKKLGGLKALRLLGSSFFKISKFQDEVNAATKEARARYNQIVKEVLGEDPNASKVSAREKLSKELGKGESSEETAKKK
;
A
#
# COMPACT_ATOMS: atom_id res chain seq x y z
N MET A 1 6.84 -11.32 -29.49
CA MET A 1 7.11 -11.75 -28.11
C MET A 1 7.34 -10.50 -27.29
N SER A 2 6.60 -10.27 -26.21
CA SER A 2 6.80 -9.09 -25.36
C SER A 2 8.12 -9.23 -24.61
N GLU A 3 8.98 -8.24 -24.70
CA GLU A 3 10.12 -8.10 -23.78
C GLU A 3 9.57 -8.13 -22.34
N ARG A 4 10.18 -8.94 -21.48
CA ARG A 4 9.84 -8.90 -20.05
C ARG A 4 10.44 -7.61 -19.49
N ASP A 5 9.60 -6.72 -18.99
CA ASP A 5 10.02 -5.49 -18.30
C ASP A 5 10.78 -5.81 -17.01
N LEU A 6 12.05 -6.17 -17.16
CA LEU A 6 12.99 -6.32 -16.05
C LEU A 6 13.44 -4.93 -15.59
N TYR A 7 13.48 -4.73 -14.29
CA TYR A 7 13.97 -3.47 -13.70
C TYR A 7 15.46 -3.27 -13.98
N THR A 8 15.84 -2.05 -14.36
CA THR A 8 17.24 -1.65 -14.46
C THR A 8 17.91 -1.58 -13.08
N ALA A 9 19.24 -1.62 -13.03
CA ALA A 9 19.99 -1.47 -11.78
C ALA A 9 19.64 -0.16 -11.03
N GLU A 10 19.39 0.93 -11.76
CA GLU A 10 18.94 2.21 -11.20
C GLU A 10 17.53 2.11 -10.60
N GLN A 11 16.60 1.45 -11.28
CA GLN A 11 15.25 1.19 -10.74
C GLN A 11 15.30 0.31 -9.49
N LEU A 12 16.15 -0.73 -9.46
CA LEU A 12 16.36 -1.59 -8.29
C LEU A 12 16.97 -0.80 -7.11
N ALA A 13 17.93 0.09 -7.36
CA ALA A 13 18.49 0.97 -6.33
C ALA A 13 17.43 1.95 -5.77
N LYS A 14 16.59 2.52 -6.64
CA LYS A 14 15.48 3.40 -6.22
C LYS A 14 14.41 2.64 -5.43
N ILE A 15 14.06 1.41 -5.83
CA ILE A 15 13.19 0.52 -5.06
C ILE A 15 13.78 0.30 -3.65
N ARG A 16 15.07 -0.04 -3.52
CA ARG A 16 15.72 -0.20 -2.20
C ARG A 16 15.61 1.03 -1.31
N ALA A 17 15.90 2.21 -1.86
CA ALA A 17 15.82 3.47 -1.11
C ALA A 17 14.40 3.70 -0.55
N THR A 18 13.38 3.60 -1.42
CA THR A 18 11.98 3.78 -1.01
C THR A 18 11.53 2.72 0.01
N LEU A 19 11.94 1.45 -0.16
CA LEU A 19 11.60 0.38 0.80
C LEU A 19 12.29 0.56 2.15
N GLN A 20 13.56 0.94 2.17
CA GLN A 20 14.31 1.18 3.41
C GLN A 20 13.72 2.34 4.22
N GLU A 21 13.34 3.43 3.55
CA GLU A 21 12.67 4.58 4.14
C GLU A 21 11.29 4.21 4.71
N ASN A 22 10.48 3.46 3.94
CA ASN A 22 9.09 3.21 4.31
C ASN A 22 8.92 2.01 5.25
N LEU A 23 9.77 0.98 5.20
CA LEU A 23 9.67 -0.20 6.08
C LEU A 23 10.51 -0.07 7.37
N GLY A 24 11.49 0.85 7.41
CA GLY A 24 12.29 1.12 8.61
C GLY A 24 13.16 -0.07 9.04
N GLU A 25 13.15 -0.38 10.33
CA GLU A 25 13.94 -1.50 10.90
C GLU A 25 13.37 -2.90 10.59
N VAL A 26 12.30 -3.02 9.79
CA VAL A 26 11.81 -4.30 9.24
C VAL A 26 12.76 -4.78 8.12
N LYS A 27 14.05 -4.89 8.44
CA LYS A 27 15.11 -5.48 7.64
C LYS A 27 14.95 -7.00 7.62
N THR A 28 14.02 -7.47 6.81
CA THR A 28 13.98 -8.89 6.46
C THR A 28 15.13 -9.20 5.50
N HIS A 29 15.77 -10.37 5.66
CA HIS A 29 16.75 -10.89 4.68
C HIS A 29 16.17 -11.00 3.24
N ALA A 30 14.85 -10.88 3.05
CA ALA A 30 14.21 -10.81 1.74
C ALA A 30 14.48 -9.48 1.01
N LEU A 31 14.63 -8.36 1.73
CA LEU A 31 15.02 -7.06 1.16
C LEU A 31 16.49 -7.04 0.74
N GLU A 32 17.35 -7.73 1.48
CA GLU A 32 18.80 -7.81 1.23
C GLU A 32 19.15 -8.70 0.03
N ASN A 33 18.35 -9.73 -0.25
CA ASN A 33 18.57 -10.71 -1.34
C ASN A 33 17.90 -10.32 -2.67
N LEU A 34 17.75 -9.03 -2.95
CA LEU A 34 17.13 -8.53 -4.20
C LEU A 34 17.92 -8.95 -5.45
N ASP A 35 19.25 -8.89 -5.42
CA ASP A 35 20.10 -9.16 -6.60
C ASP A 35 20.18 -10.65 -6.98
N THR A 36 20.05 -11.55 -6.01
CA THR A 36 20.33 -12.99 -6.21
C THR A 36 19.15 -13.78 -6.77
N ARG A 37 17.92 -13.22 -6.80
CA ARG A 37 16.71 -13.91 -7.26
C ARG A 37 16.39 -13.77 -8.75
N PHE A 38 17.10 -12.91 -9.48
CA PHE A 38 16.84 -12.65 -10.91
C PHE A 38 17.42 -13.71 -11.88
N ALA A 39 18.15 -14.70 -11.37
CA ALA A 39 18.71 -15.80 -12.18
C ALA A 39 18.16 -17.16 -11.73
N ALA A 40 17.14 -17.67 -12.43
CA ALA A 40 16.61 -19.03 -12.23
C ALA A 40 17.18 -19.99 -13.28
N LYS A 41 17.55 -21.21 -12.85
CA LYS A 41 18.02 -22.30 -13.72
C LYS A 41 17.08 -23.51 -13.69
N THR A 42 17.25 -24.39 -14.68
CA THR A 42 16.31 -25.42 -15.14
C THR A 42 16.25 -26.70 -14.29
N GLU A 43 15.10 -27.38 -14.33
CA GLU A 43 14.86 -28.70 -13.74
C GLU A 43 15.25 -29.87 -14.65
N ASP A 44 15.21 -31.10 -14.11
CA ASP A 44 14.81 -32.34 -14.82
C ASP A 44 14.20 -33.39 -13.82
N PRO A 45 13.63 -34.54 -14.29
CA PRO A 45 12.45 -35.17 -13.64
C PRO A 45 12.66 -36.52 -12.91
N ALA A 46 11.57 -37.23 -12.60
CA ALA A 46 11.48 -38.44 -11.75
C ALA A 46 10.44 -39.48 -12.25
N ASP A 47 10.50 -40.73 -11.76
CA ASP A 47 9.44 -41.78 -11.75
C ASP A 47 9.95 -43.04 -10.95
N GLY A 48 9.18 -44.05 -10.47
CA GLY A 48 7.73 -44.25 -10.34
C GLY A 48 7.30 -45.69 -9.89
N GLU A 49 6.28 -45.81 -9.02
CA GLU A 49 5.31 -46.96 -8.84
C GLU A 49 5.77 -48.37 -8.29
N LYS A 50 4.96 -49.35 -7.77
CA LYS A 50 3.48 -49.55 -7.58
C LYS A 50 3.05 -50.62 -6.51
N GLN A 51 2.11 -50.27 -5.61
CA GLN A 51 0.97 -51.00 -4.94
C GLN A 51 0.86 -52.55 -4.72
N LYS A 52 0.26 -52.95 -3.56
CA LYS A 52 -1.05 -53.69 -3.45
C LYS A 52 -1.65 -53.74 -2.00
N LYS A 53 -2.92 -54.19 -1.85
CA LYS A 53 -3.84 -53.98 -0.68
C LYS A 53 -4.21 -55.26 0.10
N ASN A 54 -4.72 -55.13 1.35
CA ASN A 54 -6.09 -55.57 1.73
C ASN A 54 -6.64 -55.04 3.09
N LYS A 55 -7.95 -55.22 3.29
CA LYS A 55 -8.87 -54.87 4.42
C LYS A 55 -8.70 -55.81 5.64
N GLU A 56 -9.23 -55.66 6.87
CA GLU A 56 -10.00 -54.67 7.69
C GLU A 56 -9.96 -55.16 9.18
N GLU A 57 -10.59 -54.60 10.24
CA GLU A 57 -11.51 -53.45 10.40
C GLU A 57 -11.12 -52.49 11.56
N LYS A 58 -11.71 -52.57 12.76
CA LYS A 58 -11.55 -51.60 13.88
C LYS A 58 -11.67 -52.18 15.31
N ALA A 59 -10.71 -51.82 16.16
CA ALA A 59 -10.88 -51.50 17.59
C ALA A 59 -9.68 -50.64 18.03
N HIS A 60 -9.79 -49.97 19.19
CA HIS A 60 -8.81 -49.08 19.85
C HIS A 60 -7.40 -49.01 19.22
N VAL A 61 -6.98 -47.83 18.76
CA VAL A 61 -5.69 -47.64 18.05
C VAL A 61 -4.50 -47.97 18.95
N ASP A 62 -3.92 -49.15 18.79
CA ASP A 62 -2.59 -49.48 19.26
C ASP A 62 -1.57 -48.88 18.28
N VAL A 63 -0.92 -47.80 18.73
CA VAL A 63 0.03 -47.03 17.93
C VAL A 63 1.27 -47.86 17.56
N ALA A 64 1.70 -48.80 18.40
CA ALA A 64 2.81 -49.70 18.05
C ALA A 64 2.40 -50.61 16.88
N SER A 65 1.22 -51.23 16.96
CA SER A 65 0.71 -52.08 15.88
C SER A 65 0.54 -51.33 14.55
N VAL A 66 0.06 -50.08 14.57
CA VAL A 66 -0.11 -49.24 13.36
C VAL A 66 1.23 -48.81 12.75
N LEU A 67 2.26 -48.65 13.59
CA LEU A 67 3.63 -48.37 13.15
C LEU A 67 4.28 -49.61 12.52
N GLU A 68 4.15 -50.78 13.14
CA GLU A 68 4.66 -52.07 12.64
C GLU A 68 3.98 -52.49 11.32
N ASP A 69 2.67 -52.25 11.18
CA ASP A 69 1.88 -52.48 9.97
C ASP A 69 2.43 -51.72 8.74
N GLY A 70 3.22 -50.67 8.94
CA GLY A 70 3.86 -49.91 7.87
C GLY A 70 2.89 -49.26 6.87
N ASN A 71 1.60 -49.12 7.20
CA ASN A 71 0.57 -48.69 6.26
C ASN A 71 0.25 -47.20 6.42
N LEU A 72 0.74 -46.38 5.48
CA LEU A 72 0.56 -44.92 5.50
C LEU A 72 -0.89 -44.47 5.66
N LYS A 73 -1.87 -45.18 5.09
CA LYS A 73 -3.29 -44.82 5.24
C LYS A 73 -3.81 -45.10 6.64
N LYS A 74 -3.38 -46.20 7.28
CA LYS A 74 -3.70 -46.48 8.69
C LYS A 74 -3.06 -45.45 9.61
N MET A 75 -1.78 -45.13 9.40
CA MET A 75 -1.05 -44.09 10.15
C MET A 75 -1.74 -42.71 10.05
N LEU A 76 -2.12 -42.30 8.83
CA LEU A 76 -2.83 -41.03 8.62
C LEU A 76 -4.22 -41.02 9.26
N ALA A 77 -4.95 -42.13 9.27
CA ALA A 77 -6.24 -42.22 9.95
C ALA A 77 -6.08 -42.12 11.47
N ALA A 78 -5.20 -42.97 12.04
CA ALA A 78 -4.87 -43.04 13.45
C ALA A 78 -4.39 -41.71 14.06
N LEU A 79 -3.73 -40.85 13.26
CA LEU A 79 -3.23 -39.55 13.74
C LEU A 79 -4.33 -38.62 14.29
N ALA A 80 -5.58 -38.77 13.85
CA ALA A 80 -6.71 -38.03 14.40
C ALA A 80 -7.17 -38.58 15.78
N ASP A 81 -7.05 -39.89 15.99
CA ASP A 81 -7.53 -40.60 17.18
C ASP A 81 -6.58 -40.47 18.37
N VAL A 82 -5.30 -40.16 18.12
CA VAL A 82 -4.22 -40.08 19.13
C VAL A 82 -3.96 -38.63 19.57
N LYS A 83 -4.97 -37.74 19.45
CA LYS A 83 -4.84 -36.31 19.76
C LYS A 83 -4.45 -36.05 21.24
N ASP A 84 -4.88 -36.92 22.15
CA ASP A 84 -4.78 -36.74 23.60
C ASP A 84 -3.48 -37.34 24.20
N ASN A 85 -2.64 -38.01 23.39
CA ASN A 85 -1.33 -38.53 23.81
C ASN A 85 -0.18 -37.92 22.98
N PRO A 86 0.49 -36.86 23.49
CA PRO A 86 1.54 -36.15 22.74
C PRO A 86 2.74 -37.01 22.33
N ALA A 87 3.10 -38.03 23.12
CA ALA A 87 4.26 -38.87 22.84
C ALA A 87 4.01 -39.80 21.63
N GLU A 88 2.86 -40.48 21.63
CA GLU A 88 2.42 -41.32 20.52
C GLU A 88 2.16 -40.50 19.25
N ARG A 89 1.56 -39.31 19.40
CA ARG A 89 1.33 -38.36 18.28
C ARG A 89 2.64 -37.94 17.61
N ARG A 90 3.69 -37.62 18.39
CA ARG A 90 5.04 -37.34 17.90
C ARG A 90 5.66 -38.53 17.15
N SER A 91 5.61 -39.73 17.74
CA SER A 91 6.12 -40.96 17.12
C SER A 91 5.44 -41.26 15.79
N MET A 92 4.11 -41.08 15.72
CA MET A 92 3.34 -41.32 14.51
C MET A 92 3.61 -40.27 13.41
N VAL A 93 3.76 -38.98 13.75
CA VAL A 93 4.20 -37.96 12.79
C VAL A 93 5.60 -38.26 12.24
N ALA A 94 6.56 -38.64 13.09
CA ALA A 94 7.90 -39.00 12.66
C ALA A 94 7.91 -40.19 11.68
N ALA A 95 7.11 -41.23 11.97
CA ALA A 95 6.95 -42.37 11.09
C ALA A 95 6.30 -42.02 9.74
N ILE A 96 5.27 -41.16 9.74
CA ILE A 96 4.63 -40.66 8.51
C ILE A 96 5.66 -39.90 7.65
N ILE A 97 6.48 -39.03 8.25
CA ILE A 97 7.51 -38.26 7.52
C ILE A 97 8.58 -39.17 6.89
N GLY A 98 8.96 -40.25 7.58
CA GLY A 98 9.94 -41.24 7.12
C GLY A 98 9.40 -42.34 6.20
N HIS A 99 8.08 -42.40 5.95
CA HIS A 99 7.46 -43.48 5.20
C HIS A 99 7.80 -43.45 3.70
N LYS A 100 8.17 -44.60 3.12
CA LYS A 100 8.67 -44.71 1.73
C LYS A 100 7.71 -44.20 0.67
N GLU A 101 6.40 -44.34 0.87
CA GLU A 101 5.37 -43.92 -0.10
C GLU A 101 4.85 -42.49 0.17
N VAL A 102 5.36 -41.79 1.20
CA VAL A 102 4.82 -40.49 1.58
C VAL A 102 5.12 -39.41 0.55
N LYS A 103 4.09 -38.62 0.23
CA LYS A 103 4.10 -37.54 -0.76
C LYS A 103 3.67 -36.26 -0.05
N ALA A 104 3.99 -35.10 -0.62
CA ALA A 104 3.71 -33.82 0.04
C ALA A 104 2.23 -33.65 0.45
N PHE A 105 1.26 -34.11 -0.35
CA PHE A 105 -0.16 -34.06 0.03
C PHE A 105 -0.54 -34.96 1.23
N HIS A 106 0.14 -36.10 1.42
CA HIS A 106 -0.05 -36.94 2.61
C HIS A 106 0.41 -36.20 3.89
N LEU A 107 1.44 -35.36 3.78
CA LEU A 107 1.93 -34.54 4.89
C LEU A 107 1.02 -33.33 5.17
N VAL A 108 0.39 -32.75 4.15
CA VAL A 108 -0.68 -31.75 4.33
C VAL A 108 -1.88 -32.38 5.04
N GLU A 109 -2.29 -33.59 4.66
CA GLU A 109 -3.35 -34.34 5.35
C GLU A 109 -2.98 -34.62 6.82
N ALA A 110 -1.74 -35.03 7.09
CA ALA A 110 -1.24 -35.19 8.46
C ALA A 110 -1.30 -33.87 9.25
N MET A 111 -0.92 -32.76 8.62
CA MET A 111 -0.92 -31.43 9.23
C MET A 111 -2.33 -30.95 9.59
N SER A 112 -3.33 -31.24 8.75
CA SER A 112 -4.74 -30.95 9.08
C SER A 112 -5.27 -31.70 10.31
N LYS A 113 -4.59 -32.77 10.74
CA LYS A 113 -4.92 -33.60 11.91
C LYS A 113 -4.10 -33.26 13.15
N VAL A 114 -3.14 -32.33 13.05
CA VAL A 114 -2.39 -31.77 14.19
C VAL A 114 -2.62 -30.27 14.45
N PRO A 115 -3.87 -29.75 14.38
CA PRO A 115 -4.11 -28.35 14.73
C PRO A 115 -3.73 -28.10 16.19
N GLY A 116 -3.04 -26.99 16.43
CA GLY A 116 -2.60 -26.54 17.76
C GLY A 116 -1.24 -27.05 18.23
N ASP A 117 -0.60 -28.00 17.55
CA ASP A 117 0.75 -28.49 17.92
C ASP A 117 1.83 -27.87 17.03
N LYS A 118 2.48 -26.83 17.55
CA LYS A 118 3.46 -26.02 16.81
C LYS A 118 4.67 -26.83 16.33
N GLU A 119 5.21 -27.71 17.17
CA GLU A 119 6.41 -28.50 16.86
C GLU A 119 6.12 -29.54 15.77
N LEU A 120 4.95 -30.17 15.82
CA LEU A 120 4.50 -31.11 14.78
C LEU A 120 4.21 -30.40 13.47
N VAL A 121 3.59 -29.22 13.49
CA VAL A 121 3.38 -28.39 12.29
C VAL A 121 4.71 -27.99 11.65
N GLU A 122 5.70 -27.54 12.42
CA GLU A 122 7.02 -27.19 11.90
C GLU A 122 7.75 -28.41 11.28
N SER A 123 7.69 -29.56 11.94
CA SER A 123 8.26 -30.83 11.44
C SER A 123 7.60 -31.29 10.14
N LEU A 124 6.27 -31.21 10.05
CA LEU A 124 5.52 -31.55 8.84
C LEU A 124 5.79 -30.57 7.70
N VAL A 125 5.90 -29.27 7.99
CA VAL A 125 6.28 -28.26 6.98
C VAL A 125 7.69 -28.50 6.44
N GLN A 126 8.67 -28.86 7.27
CA GLN A 126 10.00 -29.27 6.81
C GLN A 126 9.94 -30.52 5.91
N GLY A 127 9.03 -31.46 6.23
CA GLY A 127 8.73 -32.61 5.38
C GLY A 127 8.08 -32.22 4.04
N ILE A 128 7.23 -31.20 4.01
CA ILE A 128 6.58 -30.71 2.78
C ILE A 128 7.60 -29.95 1.90
N THR A 129 8.39 -29.03 2.48
CA THR A 129 9.37 -28.21 1.72
C THR A 129 10.55 -29.00 1.16
N SER A 130 10.89 -30.14 1.76
CA SER A 130 11.89 -31.08 1.22
C SER A 130 11.39 -31.93 0.04
N ARG A 131 10.12 -31.79 -0.37
CA ARG A 131 9.50 -32.53 -1.48
C ARG A 131 9.07 -31.55 -2.59
N LYS A 132 9.19 -31.95 -3.86
CA LYS A 132 8.74 -31.13 -5.00
C LYS A 132 7.20 -31.01 -5.00
N GLY A 133 6.68 -29.80 -5.25
CA GLY A 133 5.27 -29.58 -5.55
C GLY A 133 4.70 -28.29 -4.93
N VAL A 134 4.28 -27.35 -5.78
CA VAL A 134 3.78 -26.04 -5.33
C VAL A 134 2.40 -26.11 -4.68
N ASN A 135 1.47 -26.90 -5.21
CA ASN A 135 0.10 -26.97 -4.65
C ASN A 135 0.09 -27.45 -3.19
N PRO A 136 0.79 -28.54 -2.81
CA PRO A 136 0.94 -28.92 -1.40
C PRO A 136 1.52 -27.82 -0.50
N LEU A 137 2.43 -26.98 -0.99
CA LEU A 137 2.96 -25.84 -0.23
C LEU A 137 1.91 -24.74 0.00
N ILE A 138 1.01 -24.52 -0.98
CA ILE A 138 -0.10 -23.56 -0.85
C ILE A 138 -1.17 -24.11 0.09
N ASP A 139 -1.57 -25.37 -0.08
CA ASP A 139 -2.58 -26.03 0.75
C ASP A 139 -2.12 -26.09 2.23
N ALA A 140 -0.82 -26.26 2.46
CA ALA A 140 -0.17 -26.22 3.77
C ALA A 140 -0.37 -24.90 4.54
N LEU A 141 -0.47 -23.75 3.85
CA LEU A 141 -0.61 -22.44 4.51
C LEU A 141 -1.81 -22.37 5.44
N ARG A 142 -2.91 -23.05 5.09
CA ARG A 142 -4.18 -23.08 5.84
C ARG A 142 -4.08 -23.73 7.23
N HIS A 143 -3.02 -24.48 7.48
CA HIS A 143 -2.81 -25.21 8.74
C HIS A 143 -1.57 -24.72 9.51
N ALA A 144 -0.83 -23.76 8.96
CA ALA A 144 0.44 -23.28 9.50
C ALA A 144 0.31 -22.00 10.38
N GLU A 145 -0.90 -21.47 10.58
CA GLU A 145 -1.19 -20.22 11.32
C GLU A 145 -0.48 -20.11 12.68
N ILE A 146 -0.37 -21.22 13.41
CA ILE A 146 0.27 -21.28 14.73
C ILE A 146 1.81 -21.14 14.70
N SER A 147 2.44 -21.12 13.52
CA SER A 147 3.89 -20.97 13.35
C SER A 147 4.24 -20.02 12.20
N PRO A 148 4.56 -18.75 12.51
CA PRO A 148 5.19 -17.83 11.56
C PRO A 148 6.50 -18.38 10.93
N PRO A 149 7.38 -19.10 11.65
CA PRO A 149 8.51 -19.81 11.04
C PRO A 149 8.10 -20.83 9.95
N ALA A 150 7.04 -21.60 10.19
CA ALA A 150 6.52 -22.55 9.21
C ALA A 150 5.96 -21.83 7.97
N ILE A 151 5.15 -20.78 8.16
CA ILE A 151 4.61 -19.95 7.08
C ILE A 151 5.74 -19.31 6.25
N LYS A 152 6.79 -18.80 6.89
CA LYS A 152 7.99 -18.26 6.22
C LYS A 152 8.72 -19.32 5.38
N SER A 153 8.80 -20.56 5.88
CA SER A 153 9.40 -21.69 5.15
C SER A 153 8.57 -22.08 3.91
N LEU A 154 7.24 -22.17 4.06
CA LEU A 154 6.31 -22.39 2.96
C LEU A 154 6.39 -21.25 1.93
N ALA A 155 6.40 -19.99 2.39
CA ALA A 155 6.48 -18.81 1.52
C ALA A 155 7.75 -18.80 0.67
N LYS A 156 8.90 -19.18 1.26
CA LYS A 156 10.16 -19.36 0.53
C LYS A 156 10.04 -20.47 -0.53
N GLY A 157 9.54 -21.65 -0.17
CA GLY A 157 9.36 -22.76 -1.11
C GLY A 157 8.41 -22.42 -2.27
N ILE A 158 7.33 -21.67 -2.00
CA ILE A 158 6.39 -21.19 -3.03
C ILE A 158 7.06 -20.15 -3.94
N ALA A 159 7.89 -19.25 -3.42
CA ALA A 159 8.63 -18.28 -4.24
C ALA A 159 9.69 -18.95 -5.14
N GLU A 160 10.31 -20.05 -4.67
CA GLU A 160 11.33 -20.80 -5.40
C GLU A 160 10.73 -21.72 -6.48
N GLN A 161 9.65 -22.45 -6.18
CA GLN A 161 9.03 -23.43 -7.07
C GLN A 161 7.83 -22.87 -7.88
N GLY A 162 7.25 -21.75 -7.45
CA GLY A 162 5.97 -21.24 -7.93
C GLY A 162 6.02 -20.39 -9.20
N THR A 163 4.86 -20.27 -9.83
CA THR A 163 4.59 -19.22 -10.82
C THR A 163 3.97 -18.01 -10.10
N ILE A 164 3.88 -16.86 -10.77
CA ILE A 164 3.19 -15.69 -10.19
C ILE A 164 1.74 -16.00 -9.82
N ASN A 165 1.02 -16.81 -10.60
CA ASN A 165 -0.35 -17.23 -10.27
C ASN A 165 -0.40 -18.15 -9.03
N HIS A 166 0.64 -18.95 -8.79
CA HIS A 166 0.77 -19.71 -7.55
C HIS A 166 1.02 -18.79 -6.35
N ILE A 167 1.82 -17.73 -6.52
CA ILE A 167 2.11 -16.74 -5.47
C ILE A 167 0.87 -15.90 -5.15
N ILE A 168 0.10 -15.46 -6.14
CA ILE A 168 -1.18 -14.77 -5.95
C ILE A 168 -2.17 -15.67 -5.19
N ARG A 169 -2.27 -16.96 -5.56
CA ARG A 169 -3.06 -17.93 -4.81
C ARG A 169 -2.55 -18.12 -3.38
N ALA A 170 -1.24 -18.10 -3.15
CA ALA A 170 -0.65 -18.19 -1.82
C ALA A 170 -1.03 -16.98 -0.95
N ILE A 171 -0.93 -15.75 -1.49
CA ILE A 171 -1.40 -14.53 -0.81
C ILE A 171 -2.89 -14.65 -0.44
N ALA A 172 -3.73 -15.12 -1.35
CA ALA A 172 -5.16 -15.33 -1.10
C ALA A 172 -5.51 -16.49 -0.13
N THR A 173 -4.56 -17.39 0.15
CA THR A 173 -4.75 -18.59 0.98
C THR A 173 -4.08 -18.49 2.35
N ALA A 174 -3.12 -17.59 2.50
CA ALA A 174 -2.37 -17.42 3.73
C ALA A 174 -3.26 -16.87 4.86
N PRO A 175 -2.96 -17.21 6.12
CA PRO A 175 -3.45 -16.45 7.28
C PRO A 175 -3.08 -14.96 7.15
N SER A 176 -3.87 -14.09 7.77
CA SER A 176 -3.57 -12.66 7.80
C SER A 176 -2.36 -12.32 8.69
N ASP A 177 -1.83 -11.12 8.49
CA ASP A 177 -0.76 -10.52 9.30
C ASP A 177 0.51 -11.38 9.34
N GLN A 178 0.99 -11.78 8.15
CA GLN A 178 2.20 -12.62 7.97
C GLN A 178 3.31 -11.82 7.28
N PRO A 179 3.91 -10.81 7.96
CA PRO A 179 4.72 -9.78 7.31
C PRO A 179 5.90 -10.34 6.51
N GLU A 180 6.66 -11.31 7.02
CA GLU A 180 7.79 -11.91 6.28
C GLU A 180 7.34 -12.64 5.00
N ALA A 181 6.20 -13.34 5.04
CA ALA A 181 5.68 -14.10 3.90
C ALA A 181 5.10 -13.16 2.84
N GLU A 182 4.32 -12.17 3.26
CA GLU A 182 3.80 -11.10 2.41
C GLU A 182 4.93 -10.33 1.71
N ILE A 183 6.02 -10.02 2.43
CA ILE A 183 7.23 -9.42 1.84
C ILE A 183 7.84 -10.37 0.80
N ILE A 184 8.09 -11.64 1.14
CA ILE A 184 8.69 -12.63 0.22
C ILE A 184 7.89 -12.73 -1.08
N TRP A 185 6.56 -12.82 -1.00
CA TRP A 185 5.67 -12.93 -2.15
C TRP A 185 5.57 -11.63 -2.94
N ALA A 186 5.43 -10.48 -2.27
CA ALA A 186 5.33 -9.19 -2.93
C ALA A 186 6.61 -8.86 -3.74
N MET A 187 7.79 -9.17 -3.19
CA MET A 187 9.07 -9.02 -3.91
C MET A 187 9.13 -9.89 -5.17
N GLU A 188 8.61 -11.12 -5.10
CA GLU A 188 8.60 -12.08 -6.21
C GLU A 188 7.60 -11.66 -7.31
N VAL A 189 6.42 -11.16 -6.92
CA VAL A 189 5.40 -10.60 -7.83
C VAL A 189 5.93 -9.35 -8.56
N ILE A 190 6.72 -8.51 -7.88
CA ILE A 190 7.40 -7.39 -8.54
C ILE A 190 8.39 -7.90 -9.58
N GLY A 191 9.30 -8.78 -9.18
CA GLY A 191 10.43 -9.22 -10.00
C GLY A 191 10.04 -10.04 -11.25
N LYS A 192 8.91 -10.77 -11.21
CA LYS A 192 8.48 -11.67 -12.30
C LYS A 192 7.07 -11.44 -12.84
N GLY A 193 6.25 -10.62 -12.18
CA GLY A 193 4.84 -10.40 -12.53
C GLY A 193 4.60 -9.36 -13.62
N THR A 194 3.40 -9.42 -14.21
CA THR A 194 2.84 -8.34 -15.03
C THR A 194 2.24 -7.24 -14.15
N MET A 195 1.92 -6.08 -14.74
CA MET A 195 1.26 -4.99 -14.03
C MET A 195 -0.10 -5.42 -13.45
N GLU A 196 -0.92 -6.15 -14.21
CA GLU A 196 -2.20 -6.67 -13.73
C GLU A 196 -2.03 -7.65 -12.56
N GLN A 197 -0.99 -8.49 -12.57
CA GLN A 197 -0.68 -9.38 -11.44
C GLN A 197 -0.21 -8.63 -10.17
N ILE A 198 0.44 -7.47 -10.31
CA ILE A 198 0.71 -6.57 -9.18
C ILE A 198 -0.59 -5.99 -8.63
N LEU A 199 -1.50 -5.55 -9.50
CA LEU A 199 -2.81 -5.02 -9.10
C LEU A 199 -3.69 -6.09 -8.44
N GLU A 200 -3.68 -7.32 -8.96
CA GLU A 200 -4.38 -8.47 -8.37
C GLU A 200 -3.83 -8.78 -6.97
N ALA A 201 -2.50 -8.87 -6.81
CA ALA A 201 -1.86 -9.08 -5.52
C ALA A 201 -2.15 -7.93 -4.52
N LEU A 202 -2.17 -6.67 -4.97
CA LEU A 202 -2.55 -5.51 -4.14
C LEU A 202 -3.99 -5.59 -3.61
N ASN A 203 -4.92 -6.17 -4.37
CA ASN A 203 -6.31 -6.33 -3.93
C ASN A 203 -6.51 -7.45 -2.89
N LEU A 204 -5.54 -8.36 -2.74
CA LEU A 204 -5.60 -9.50 -1.83
C LEU A 204 -4.91 -9.23 -0.49
N LEU A 205 -4.03 -8.23 -0.41
CA LEU A 205 -3.30 -7.88 0.80
C LEU A 205 -4.11 -6.97 1.72
N ASN A 206 -3.94 -7.14 3.03
CA ASN A 206 -4.65 -6.35 4.03
C ASN A 206 -4.11 -4.90 4.11
N ALA A 207 -4.89 -4.00 4.72
CA ALA A 207 -4.53 -2.58 4.83
C ALA A 207 -3.25 -2.31 5.64
N LYS A 208 -2.81 -3.23 6.50
CA LYS A 208 -1.59 -3.10 7.32
C LYS A 208 -0.36 -3.77 6.67
N SER A 209 -0.55 -4.51 5.59
CA SER A 209 0.47 -5.35 4.97
C SER A 209 1.71 -4.55 4.55
N PRO A 210 2.94 -4.97 4.96
CA PRO A 210 4.17 -4.46 4.36
C PRO A 210 4.31 -4.89 2.89
N GLY A 211 3.67 -5.99 2.48
CA GLY A 211 3.58 -6.41 1.08
C GLY A 211 2.92 -5.35 0.19
N SER A 212 1.90 -4.64 0.69
CA SER A 212 1.23 -3.55 -0.06
C SER A 212 2.17 -2.37 -0.32
N VAL A 213 3.06 -2.05 0.62
CA VAL A 213 4.10 -1.01 0.46
C VAL A 213 5.12 -1.44 -0.59
N ILE A 214 5.49 -2.72 -0.58
CA ILE A 214 6.38 -3.34 -1.56
C ILE A 214 5.77 -3.25 -2.96
N LEU A 215 4.57 -3.80 -3.17
CA LEU A 215 3.89 -3.81 -4.46
C LEU A 215 3.68 -2.38 -5.01
N ALA A 216 3.29 -1.43 -4.16
CA ALA A 216 3.18 -0.01 -4.55
C ALA A 216 4.54 0.56 -5.02
N THR A 217 5.63 0.26 -4.30
CA THR A 217 6.99 0.68 -4.68
C THR A 217 7.44 0.05 -6.00
N GLY A 218 7.15 -1.23 -6.20
CA GLY A 218 7.45 -1.93 -7.46
C GLY A 218 6.66 -1.37 -8.64
N LEU A 219 5.38 -1.04 -8.44
CA LEU A 219 4.52 -0.45 -9.47
C LEU A 219 5.10 0.88 -9.95
N VAL A 220 5.28 1.87 -9.05
CA VAL A 220 5.73 3.24 -9.42
C VAL A 220 7.12 3.30 -10.05
N ASN A 221 7.93 2.26 -9.87
CA ASN A 221 9.28 2.18 -10.46
C ASN A 221 9.33 1.41 -11.78
N ARG A 222 8.20 0.91 -12.31
CA ARG A 222 8.16 0.38 -13.68
C ARG A 222 8.36 1.49 -14.71
N LYS A 223 8.84 1.11 -15.89
CA LYS A 223 8.91 2.01 -17.04
C LYS A 223 7.47 2.34 -17.47
N GLU A 224 7.16 3.65 -17.53
CA GLU A 224 5.89 4.18 -18.06
C GLU A 224 4.61 3.55 -17.47
N VAL A 225 4.42 3.66 -16.15
CA VAL A 225 3.12 3.37 -15.52
C VAL A 225 2.10 4.43 -15.98
N ALA A 226 0.96 4.01 -16.50
CA ALA A 226 -0.15 4.92 -16.82
C ALA A 226 -0.93 5.37 -15.57
N ILE A 227 -1.75 6.40 -15.70
CA ILE A 227 -2.59 6.93 -14.60
C ILE A 227 -3.62 5.90 -14.11
N GLU A 228 -4.24 5.12 -14.99
CA GLU A 228 -5.31 4.17 -14.61
C GLU A 228 -4.82 3.06 -13.65
N PRO A 229 -3.68 2.40 -13.88
CA PRO A 229 -3.08 1.45 -12.94
C PRO A 229 -2.76 2.08 -11.57
N LEU A 230 -2.26 3.32 -11.54
CA LEU A 230 -1.98 4.03 -10.29
C LEU A 230 -3.26 4.29 -9.49
N VAL A 231 -4.36 4.65 -10.16
CA VAL A 231 -5.67 4.88 -9.52
C VAL A 231 -6.28 3.59 -9.01
N ARG A 232 -6.17 2.48 -9.76
CA ARG A 232 -6.59 1.15 -9.30
C ARG A 232 -5.79 0.71 -8.07
N ALA A 233 -4.46 0.76 -8.13
CA ALA A 233 -3.59 0.44 -7.00
C ALA A 233 -3.91 1.29 -5.75
N LEU A 234 -4.11 2.60 -5.94
CA LEU A 234 -4.42 3.52 -4.85
C LEU A 234 -5.78 3.22 -4.22
N THR A 235 -6.75 2.74 -5.01
CA THR A 235 -8.06 2.29 -4.51
C THR A 235 -7.93 1.03 -3.66
N SER A 236 -7.07 0.08 -4.07
CA SER A 236 -6.79 -1.16 -3.34
C SER A 236 -6.11 -0.91 -1.99
N CYS A 237 -5.13 0.00 -1.93
CA CYS A 237 -4.33 0.24 -0.73
C CYS A 237 -4.58 1.60 -0.05
N LYS A 238 -5.73 2.24 -0.28
CA LYS A 238 -6.10 3.57 0.27
C LYS A 238 -5.99 3.65 1.81
N ASP A 239 -6.23 2.53 2.48
CA ASP A 239 -6.22 2.40 3.94
C ASP A 239 -4.82 2.05 4.50
N ASN A 240 -3.82 1.86 3.63
CA ASN A 240 -2.40 1.73 3.98
C ASN A 240 -1.69 3.08 3.80
N PRO A 241 -1.32 3.81 4.88
CA PRO A 241 -0.80 5.17 4.75
C PRO A 241 0.51 5.29 3.95
N LYS A 242 1.35 4.24 3.96
CA LYS A 242 2.66 4.24 3.29
C LYS A 242 2.53 3.92 1.80
N ALA A 243 1.82 2.84 1.46
CA ALA A 243 1.56 2.46 0.07
C ALA A 243 0.75 3.54 -0.67
N SER A 244 -0.29 4.10 -0.03
CA SER A 244 -1.08 5.18 -0.61
C SER A 244 -0.30 6.48 -0.79
N ALA A 245 0.66 6.80 0.09
CA ALA A 245 1.56 7.94 -0.10
C ALA A 245 2.47 7.77 -1.32
N ILE A 246 3.13 6.61 -1.46
CA ILE A 246 4.01 6.29 -2.60
C ILE A 246 3.26 6.45 -3.93
N LEU A 247 2.05 5.87 -4.04
CA LEU A 247 1.23 5.97 -5.24
C LEU A 247 0.72 7.40 -5.49
N SER A 248 0.36 8.13 -4.44
CA SER A 248 -0.11 9.52 -4.55
C SER A 248 0.99 10.47 -5.05
N VAL A 249 2.24 10.28 -4.60
CA VAL A 249 3.38 11.07 -5.11
C VAL A 249 3.55 10.85 -6.61
N GLU A 250 3.65 9.60 -7.07
CA GLU A 250 3.82 9.32 -8.51
C GLU A 250 2.60 9.78 -9.34
N LEU A 251 1.39 9.57 -8.84
CA LEU A 251 0.16 10.06 -9.46
C LEU A 251 0.15 11.59 -9.59
N THR A 252 0.62 12.34 -8.58
CA THR A 252 0.77 13.80 -8.65
C THR A 252 1.94 14.31 -9.49
N ARG A 253 2.84 13.41 -9.91
CA ARG A 253 3.89 13.69 -10.90
C ARG A 253 3.35 13.60 -12.33
N GLN A 254 2.45 12.65 -12.59
CA GLN A 254 1.91 12.36 -13.93
C GLN A 254 0.59 13.07 -14.26
N ALA A 255 -0.34 13.15 -13.30
CA ALA A 255 -1.70 13.63 -13.56
C ALA A 255 -1.78 15.17 -13.62
N ASP A 256 -2.63 15.68 -14.53
CA ASP A 256 -2.94 17.11 -14.57
C ASP A 256 -3.85 17.52 -13.39
N LEU A 257 -3.91 18.83 -13.11
CA LEU A 257 -4.66 19.35 -11.96
C LEU A 257 -6.18 19.08 -12.03
N ASN A 258 -6.78 18.94 -13.22
CA ASN A 258 -8.20 18.59 -13.34
C ASN A 258 -8.43 17.10 -13.02
N SER A 259 -7.52 16.22 -13.48
CA SER A 259 -7.52 14.81 -13.10
C SER A 259 -7.39 14.66 -11.59
N LEU A 260 -6.45 15.35 -10.92
CA LEU A 260 -6.33 15.31 -9.45
C LEU A 260 -7.62 15.69 -8.71
N VAL A 261 -8.36 16.71 -9.18
CA VAL A 261 -9.67 17.08 -8.61
C VAL A 261 -10.71 15.96 -8.82
N THR A 262 -10.66 15.26 -9.95
CA THR A 262 -11.57 14.12 -10.26
C THR A 262 -11.24 12.89 -9.40
N LEU A 263 -9.99 12.72 -8.99
CA LEU A 263 -9.56 11.61 -8.12
C LEU A 263 -10.00 11.82 -6.66
N LEU A 264 -9.98 13.06 -6.18
CA LEU A 264 -10.58 13.45 -4.89
C LEU A 264 -12.11 13.22 -4.84
N GLU A 265 -12.81 13.28 -5.98
CA GLU A 265 -14.25 12.99 -6.04
C GLU A 265 -14.57 11.49 -5.87
N LYS A 266 -13.72 10.61 -6.44
CA LYS A 266 -14.10 9.22 -6.72
C LYS A 266 -13.33 8.15 -5.94
N TYR A 267 -12.07 8.37 -5.61
CA TYR A 267 -11.16 7.30 -5.20
C TYR A 267 -10.47 7.51 -3.84
N ILE A 268 -10.52 8.73 -3.30
CA ILE A 268 -9.65 9.13 -2.18
C ILE A 268 -10.48 9.78 -1.08
N SER A 269 -10.53 9.12 0.08
CA SER A 269 -11.08 9.73 1.30
C SER A 269 -10.14 10.82 1.80
N ASP A 270 -10.67 12.00 2.12
CA ASP A 270 -9.88 13.16 2.52
C ASP A 270 -9.30 13.04 3.94
N GLY A 271 -9.75 12.06 4.72
CA GLY A 271 -9.12 11.62 5.98
C GLY A 271 -7.88 10.72 5.82
N THR A 272 -7.34 10.57 4.61
CA THR A 272 -6.16 9.72 4.32
C THR A 272 -4.91 10.54 3.98
N ALA A 273 -3.73 9.94 4.17
CA ALA A 273 -2.45 10.52 3.74
C ALA A 273 -2.43 10.87 2.23
N ALA A 274 -3.06 10.04 1.39
CA ALA A 274 -3.24 10.32 -0.05
C ALA A 274 -4.01 11.62 -0.30
N GLY A 275 -5.10 11.84 0.45
CA GLY A 275 -5.88 13.07 0.41
C GLY A 275 -5.05 14.30 0.78
N GLU A 276 -4.25 14.22 1.85
CA GLU A 276 -3.35 15.30 2.25
C GLU A 276 -2.30 15.63 1.18
N ILE A 277 -1.69 14.61 0.56
CA ILE A 277 -0.66 14.76 -0.48
C ILE A 277 -1.23 15.42 -1.74
N ILE A 278 -2.36 14.93 -2.23
CA ILE A 278 -2.98 15.44 -3.47
C ILE A 278 -3.54 16.85 -3.28
N ILE A 279 -4.14 17.15 -2.13
CA ILE A 279 -4.57 18.53 -1.84
C ILE A 279 -3.35 19.46 -1.67
N SER A 280 -2.28 19.02 -0.99
CA SER A 280 -1.05 19.82 -0.88
C SER A 280 -0.44 20.11 -2.25
N ARG A 281 -0.41 19.12 -3.16
CA ARG A 281 0.01 19.31 -4.56
C ARG A 281 -0.88 20.33 -5.28
N LEU A 282 -2.20 20.20 -5.16
CA LEU A 282 -3.16 21.07 -5.84
C LEU A 282 -3.02 22.53 -5.35
N VAL A 283 -2.85 22.74 -4.05
CA VAL A 283 -2.54 24.06 -3.45
C VAL A 283 -1.21 24.58 -3.98
N PHE A 284 -0.13 23.80 -3.89
CA PHE A 284 1.21 24.20 -4.31
C PHE A 284 1.26 24.63 -5.78
N ARG A 285 0.75 23.79 -6.69
CA ARG A 285 0.68 24.10 -8.12
C ARG A 285 -0.21 25.32 -8.41
N SER A 286 -1.27 25.53 -7.63
CA SER A 286 -2.11 26.74 -7.73
C SER A 286 -1.41 28.02 -7.26
N MET A 287 -0.32 27.95 -6.49
CA MET A 287 0.52 29.12 -6.17
C MET A 287 1.40 29.55 -7.35
N ILE A 288 1.81 28.59 -8.19
CA ILE A 288 2.82 28.80 -9.24
C ILE A 288 2.17 29.05 -10.60
N GLU A 289 1.14 28.26 -10.95
CA GLU A 289 0.42 28.36 -12.21
C GLU A 289 -0.69 29.43 -12.17
N ARG A 290 -0.63 30.41 -13.06
CA ARG A 290 -1.67 31.46 -13.20
C ARG A 290 -3.04 30.83 -13.53
N GLY A 291 -4.09 31.32 -12.87
CA GLY A 291 -5.49 30.97 -13.16
C GLY A 291 -5.99 29.63 -12.61
N ARG A 292 -5.16 28.85 -11.90
CA ARG A 292 -5.54 27.53 -11.37
C ARG A 292 -6.31 27.55 -10.05
N THR A 293 -6.37 28.69 -9.35
CA THR A 293 -7.09 28.86 -8.07
C THR A 293 -8.55 28.42 -8.10
N LYS A 294 -9.21 28.52 -9.27
CA LYS A 294 -10.57 28.01 -9.53
C LYS A 294 -10.74 26.51 -9.27
N LEU A 295 -9.65 25.73 -9.36
CA LEU A 295 -9.66 24.29 -9.08
C LEU A 295 -9.75 23.99 -7.57
N LEU A 296 -9.19 24.85 -6.72
CA LEU A 296 -9.34 24.72 -5.26
C LEU A 296 -10.80 24.87 -4.84
N ALA A 297 -11.51 25.86 -5.40
CA ALA A 297 -12.94 26.03 -5.19
C ALA A 297 -13.79 24.88 -5.77
N LYS A 298 -13.30 24.10 -6.74
CA LYS A 298 -13.96 22.86 -7.19
C LYS A 298 -13.70 21.71 -6.21
N ALA A 299 -12.45 21.49 -5.82
CA ALA A 299 -12.05 20.45 -4.86
C ALA A 299 -12.79 20.59 -3.51
N ALA A 300 -13.15 21.81 -3.12
CA ALA A 300 -13.90 22.12 -1.89
C ALA A 300 -15.21 21.32 -1.73
N ARG A 301 -15.82 20.83 -2.83
CA ARG A 301 -17.04 20.00 -2.79
C ARG A 301 -16.81 18.58 -2.24
N PHE A 302 -15.57 18.08 -2.30
CA PHE A 302 -15.28 16.66 -2.06
C PHE A 302 -14.71 16.38 -0.66
N VAL A 303 -14.29 17.41 0.08
CA VAL A 303 -13.80 17.30 1.47
C VAL A 303 -14.94 17.26 2.49
N LYS A 304 -14.81 16.44 3.52
CA LYS A 304 -15.86 16.09 4.50
C LYS A 304 -15.26 15.86 5.90
N GLY A 305 -16.07 16.01 6.95
CA GLY A 305 -15.62 15.81 8.33
C GLY A 305 -14.64 16.90 8.78
N ASP A 306 -13.73 16.60 9.71
CA ASP A 306 -12.64 17.53 10.08
C ASP A 306 -11.27 16.96 9.67
N SER A 307 -11.10 16.75 8.37
CA SER A 307 -9.87 16.20 7.79
C SER A 307 -8.73 17.23 7.70
N MET A 308 -7.49 16.78 7.88
CA MET A 308 -6.30 17.62 7.67
C MET A 308 -6.22 18.13 6.22
N ALA A 309 -6.56 17.27 5.26
CA ALA A 309 -6.60 17.64 3.85
C ALA A 309 -7.60 18.79 3.60
N GLY A 310 -8.79 18.76 4.20
CA GLY A 310 -9.76 19.86 4.11
C GLY A 310 -9.29 21.16 4.78
N LYS A 311 -8.56 21.09 5.91
CA LYS A 311 -7.92 22.26 6.53
C LYS A 311 -6.85 22.88 5.61
N ILE A 312 -6.01 22.05 4.97
CA ILE A 312 -4.99 22.50 3.99
C ILE A 312 -5.66 23.14 2.77
N LEU A 313 -6.74 22.56 2.25
CA LEU A 313 -7.50 23.13 1.13
C LEU A 313 -8.10 24.50 1.50
N ALA A 314 -8.72 24.61 2.67
CA ALA A 314 -9.29 25.86 3.15
C ALA A 314 -8.24 26.97 3.32
N MET A 315 -7.06 26.63 3.88
CA MET A 315 -5.91 27.55 3.93
C MET A 315 -5.50 28.00 2.52
N GLY A 316 -5.33 27.07 1.57
CA GLY A 316 -4.95 27.39 0.19
C GLY A 316 -5.98 28.28 -0.53
N ILE A 317 -7.28 28.06 -0.27
CA ILE A 317 -8.37 28.91 -0.78
C ILE A 317 -8.26 30.34 -0.21
N VAL A 318 -7.99 30.49 1.09
CA VAL A 318 -7.88 31.80 1.75
C VAL A 318 -6.62 32.56 1.31
N ASP A 319 -5.47 31.88 1.22
CA ASP A 319 -4.20 32.46 0.79
C ASP A 319 -4.23 32.89 -0.69
N LEU A 320 -4.81 32.07 -1.58
CA LEU A 320 -4.64 32.20 -3.04
C LEU A 320 -5.90 32.65 -3.79
N GLY A 321 -7.09 32.34 -3.29
CA GLY A 321 -8.36 32.71 -3.93
C GLY A 321 -8.62 34.21 -3.87
N ASP A 322 -9.31 34.75 -4.87
CA ASP A 322 -9.96 36.07 -4.71
C ASP A 322 -11.26 35.93 -3.91
N GLY A 323 -11.94 37.04 -3.63
CA GLY A 323 -13.21 37.01 -2.91
C GLY A 323 -14.29 36.16 -3.61
N ALA A 324 -14.32 36.16 -4.95
CA ALA A 324 -15.32 35.43 -5.73
C ALA A 324 -15.08 33.91 -5.73
N GLU A 325 -13.83 33.45 -5.73
CA GLU A 325 -13.50 32.02 -5.56
C GLU A 325 -13.70 31.56 -4.11
N MET A 326 -13.46 32.42 -3.11
CA MET A 326 -13.85 32.12 -1.72
C MET A 326 -15.36 32.03 -1.54
N GLU A 327 -16.14 32.94 -2.14
CA GLU A 327 -17.61 32.92 -2.16
C GLU A 327 -18.15 31.60 -2.77
N LYS A 328 -17.54 31.12 -3.86
CA LYS A 328 -17.88 29.83 -4.47
C LYS A 328 -17.49 28.64 -3.60
N ALA A 329 -16.37 28.73 -2.87
CA ALA A 329 -15.87 27.64 -2.04
C ALA A 329 -16.62 27.49 -0.71
N PHE A 330 -17.03 28.60 -0.08
CA PHE A 330 -17.69 28.63 1.24
C PHE A 330 -18.92 27.70 1.38
N PRO A 331 -19.88 27.65 0.43
CA PRO A 331 -20.99 26.70 0.49
C PRO A 331 -20.60 25.28 0.05
N ARG A 332 -19.45 25.09 -0.63
CA ARG A 332 -19.00 23.77 -1.09
C ARG A 332 -18.29 22.99 0.02
N ILE A 333 -17.54 23.68 0.87
CA ILE A 333 -16.84 23.12 2.03
C ILE A 333 -17.73 22.97 3.27
N SER A 334 -19.06 23.08 3.14
CA SER A 334 -20.00 23.05 4.28
C SER A 334 -20.03 21.71 5.02
N SER A 335 -19.62 20.62 4.37
CA SER A 335 -19.40 19.31 4.98
C SER A 335 -18.15 19.24 5.87
N HIS A 336 -17.34 20.30 5.92
CA HIS A 336 -16.12 20.40 6.70
C HIS A 336 -16.14 21.63 7.64
N PRO A 337 -16.57 21.47 8.91
CA PRO A 337 -16.84 22.60 9.80
C PRO A 337 -15.65 23.54 10.02
N MET A 338 -14.43 23.00 10.18
CA MET A 338 -13.25 23.83 10.38
C MET A 338 -12.84 24.56 9.10
N GLY A 339 -12.83 23.86 7.96
CA GLY A 339 -12.57 24.45 6.65
C GLY A 339 -13.56 25.58 6.33
N GLN A 340 -14.84 25.40 6.68
CA GLN A 340 -15.85 26.43 6.53
C GLN A 340 -15.60 27.65 7.45
N LYS A 341 -15.18 27.45 8.71
CA LYS A 341 -14.75 28.55 9.60
C LYS A 341 -13.54 29.30 9.05
N ILE A 342 -12.53 28.58 8.54
CA ILE A 342 -11.32 29.17 7.90
C ILE A 342 -11.71 30.07 6.72
N VAL A 343 -12.55 29.57 5.80
CA VAL A 343 -13.02 30.36 4.64
C VAL A 343 -13.90 31.55 5.05
N ALA A 344 -14.74 31.42 6.09
CA ALA A 344 -15.54 32.53 6.62
C ALA A 344 -14.66 33.68 7.16
N VAL A 345 -13.62 33.35 7.93
CA VAL A 345 -12.62 34.32 8.41
C VAL A 345 -11.89 34.97 7.24
N GLY A 346 -11.50 34.20 6.22
CA GLY A 346 -10.88 34.71 5.00
C GLY A 346 -11.76 35.71 4.25
N LEU A 347 -13.04 35.36 4.03
CA LEU A 347 -14.04 36.24 3.41
C LEU A 347 -14.22 37.54 4.18
N HIS A 348 -14.31 37.48 5.51
CA HIS A 348 -14.41 38.69 6.34
C HIS A 348 -13.17 39.60 6.20
N LYS A 349 -11.96 39.03 6.26
CA LYS A 349 -10.71 39.79 6.10
C LYS A 349 -10.54 40.38 4.70
N LYS A 350 -11.03 39.70 3.64
CA LYS A 350 -10.79 40.09 2.24
C LYS A 350 -11.88 40.94 1.59
N LEU A 351 -13.14 40.78 2.00
CA LEU A 351 -14.28 41.54 1.48
C LEU A 351 -14.78 42.64 2.44
N GLY A 352 -14.28 42.66 3.68
CA GLY A 352 -14.71 43.59 4.72
C GLY A 352 -16.07 43.25 5.33
N GLY A 353 -16.40 43.91 6.44
CA GLY A 353 -17.56 43.60 7.27
C GLY A 353 -18.89 43.56 6.52
N LEU A 354 -19.19 44.57 5.70
CA LEU A 354 -20.53 44.76 5.12
C LEU A 354 -20.84 43.77 3.99
N LYS A 355 -19.86 43.42 3.14
CA LYS A 355 -20.02 42.36 2.13
C LYS A 355 -20.01 40.97 2.76
N ALA A 356 -19.11 40.72 3.71
CA ALA A 356 -19.04 39.43 4.39
C ALA A 356 -20.30 39.14 5.22
N LEU A 357 -20.93 40.15 5.84
CA LEU A 357 -22.22 40.00 6.52
C LEU A 357 -23.32 39.51 5.56
N ARG A 358 -23.39 40.07 4.34
CA ARG A 358 -24.37 39.69 3.32
C ARG A 358 -24.18 38.24 2.83
N LEU A 359 -22.94 37.75 2.80
CA LEU A 359 -22.57 36.43 2.28
C LEU A 359 -22.59 35.32 3.35
N LEU A 360 -22.18 35.64 4.58
CA LEU A 360 -22.03 34.70 5.68
C LEU A 360 -23.24 34.67 6.63
N GLY A 361 -24.13 35.67 6.56
CA GLY A 361 -25.34 35.75 7.35
C GLY A 361 -25.07 35.62 8.85
N SER A 362 -25.81 34.72 9.54
CA SER A 362 -25.63 34.48 10.97
C SER A 362 -24.24 33.96 11.37
N SER A 363 -23.47 33.39 10.44
CA SER A 363 -22.10 32.95 10.71
C SER A 363 -21.14 34.13 10.88
N PHE A 364 -21.44 35.29 10.29
CA PHE A 364 -20.66 36.52 10.45
C PHE A 364 -20.49 36.92 11.93
N PHE A 365 -21.59 36.97 12.67
CA PHE A 365 -21.61 37.32 14.09
C PHE A 365 -20.94 36.30 15.01
N LYS A 366 -20.53 35.15 14.48
CA LYS A 366 -19.81 34.09 15.20
C LYS A 366 -18.31 34.08 14.88
N ILE A 367 -17.83 34.85 13.89
CA ILE A 367 -16.42 34.88 13.45
C ILE A 367 -15.49 35.20 14.62
N SER A 368 -15.81 36.23 15.41
CA SER A 368 -15.01 36.62 16.59
C SER A 368 -14.91 35.53 17.65
N LYS A 369 -15.89 34.61 17.73
CA LYS A 369 -15.92 33.51 18.71
C LYS A 369 -15.08 32.30 18.29
N PHE A 370 -14.67 32.23 17.02
CA PHE A 370 -13.89 31.11 16.47
C PHE A 370 -12.54 31.56 15.88
N GLN A 371 -12.15 32.83 16.04
CA GLN A 371 -10.97 33.39 15.40
C GLN A 371 -9.68 32.68 15.84
N ASP A 372 -9.55 32.34 17.12
CA ASP A 372 -8.38 31.64 17.66
C ASP A 372 -8.34 30.17 17.26
N GLU A 373 -9.50 29.51 17.24
CA GLU A 373 -9.69 28.14 16.72
C GLU A 373 -9.23 28.04 15.26
N VAL A 374 -9.63 29.02 14.43
CA VAL A 374 -9.20 29.15 13.03
C VAL A 374 -7.71 29.48 12.91
N ASN A 375 -7.17 30.35 13.76
CA ASN A 375 -5.74 30.66 13.76
C ASN A 375 -4.91 29.40 14.07
N ALA A 376 -5.32 28.60 15.06
CA ALA A 376 -4.69 27.34 15.42
C ALA A 376 -4.77 26.32 14.28
N ALA A 377 -5.95 26.05 13.74
CA ALA A 377 -6.15 25.11 12.63
C ALA A 377 -5.41 25.55 11.34
N THR A 378 -5.32 26.85 11.07
CA THR A 378 -4.53 27.37 9.93
C THR A 378 -3.03 27.18 10.14
N LYS A 379 -2.53 27.34 11.38
CA LYS A 379 -1.13 27.08 11.72
C LYS A 379 -0.78 25.60 11.62
N GLU A 380 -1.65 24.73 12.13
CA GLU A 380 -1.58 23.27 12.03
C GLU A 380 -1.52 22.82 10.56
N ALA A 381 -2.49 23.26 9.75
CA ALA A 381 -2.55 22.97 8.32
C ALA A 381 -1.32 23.49 7.56
N ARG A 382 -0.81 24.69 7.89
CA ARG A 382 0.40 25.24 7.25
C ARG A 382 1.65 24.43 7.60
N ALA A 383 1.78 23.98 8.84
CA ALA A 383 2.89 23.12 9.25
C ALA A 383 2.87 21.80 8.47
N ARG A 384 1.71 21.12 8.42
CA ARG A 384 1.56 19.85 7.69
C ARG A 384 1.74 20.01 6.17
N TYR A 385 1.17 21.06 5.58
CA TYR A 385 1.38 21.41 4.17
C TYR A 385 2.86 21.62 3.83
N ASN A 386 3.57 22.44 4.62
CA ASN A 386 5.01 22.67 4.41
C ASN A 386 5.81 21.38 4.53
N GLN A 387 5.45 20.51 5.48
CA GLN A 387 6.04 19.19 5.64
C GLN A 387 5.85 18.35 4.37
N ILE A 388 4.61 18.19 3.90
CA ILE A 388 4.30 17.38 2.71
C ILE A 388 5.00 17.93 1.46
N VAL A 389 4.95 19.24 1.22
CA VAL A 389 5.58 19.85 0.04
C VAL A 389 7.09 19.64 0.03
N LYS A 390 7.75 19.81 1.19
CA LYS A 390 9.20 19.66 1.31
C LYS A 390 9.68 18.21 1.37
N GLU A 391 9.10 17.41 2.26
CA GLU A 391 9.59 16.07 2.61
C GLU A 391 9.01 14.97 1.72
N VAL A 392 7.79 15.14 1.20
CA VAL A 392 7.08 14.10 0.44
C VAL A 392 7.05 14.40 -1.07
N LEU A 393 6.86 15.67 -1.46
CA LEU A 393 6.86 16.09 -2.87
C LEU A 393 8.25 16.53 -3.37
N GLY A 394 9.21 16.80 -2.47
CA GLY A 394 10.56 17.23 -2.82
C GLY A 394 10.65 18.66 -3.37
N GLU A 395 9.66 19.51 -3.08
CA GLU A 395 9.55 20.88 -3.61
C GLU A 395 9.81 21.92 -2.51
N ASP A 396 10.39 23.08 -2.83
CA ASP A 396 10.53 24.17 -1.84
C ASP A 396 9.17 24.83 -1.57
N PRO A 397 8.63 24.80 -0.32
CA PRO A 397 7.39 25.49 0.01
C PRO A 397 7.43 27.02 -0.22
N ASN A 398 8.63 27.61 -0.35
CA ASN A 398 8.85 29.02 -0.65
C ASN A 398 9.03 29.32 -2.15
N ALA A 399 8.96 28.33 -3.05
CA ALA A 399 9.13 28.54 -4.50
C ALA A 399 8.17 29.60 -5.07
N SER A 400 6.97 29.73 -4.50
CA SER A 400 6.01 30.79 -4.84
C SER A 400 6.51 32.20 -4.49
N LYS A 401 7.26 32.38 -3.39
CA LYS A 401 7.90 33.65 -3.01
C LYS A 401 9.03 34.00 -3.96
N VAL A 402 9.82 33.01 -4.40
CA VAL A 402 10.88 33.23 -5.40
C VAL A 402 10.25 33.65 -6.73
N SER A 403 9.26 32.91 -7.21
CA SER A 403 8.53 33.27 -8.44
C SER A 403 7.83 34.64 -8.34
N ALA A 404 7.28 35.01 -7.18
CA ALA A 404 6.71 36.33 -6.95
C ALA A 404 7.78 37.43 -6.95
N ARG A 405 8.95 37.19 -6.35
CA ARG A 405 10.08 38.12 -6.34
C ARG A 405 10.69 38.32 -7.73
N GLU A 406 10.80 37.26 -8.52
CA GLU A 406 11.20 37.32 -9.94
C GLU A 406 10.17 38.03 -10.83
N LYS A 407 8.87 37.89 -10.53
CA LYS A 407 7.81 38.66 -11.20
C LYS A 407 7.92 40.14 -10.84
N LEU A 408 8.10 40.46 -9.55
CA LEU A 408 8.28 41.83 -9.09
C LEU A 408 9.52 42.49 -9.70
N SER A 409 10.66 41.79 -9.79
CA SER A 409 11.87 42.34 -10.42
C SER A 409 11.74 42.48 -11.94
N LYS A 410 11.02 41.60 -12.63
CA LYS A 410 10.70 41.74 -14.06
C LYS A 410 9.68 42.84 -14.36
N GLU A 411 8.79 43.15 -13.43
CA GLU A 411 7.83 44.24 -13.55
C GLU A 411 8.50 45.60 -13.23
N LEU A 412 9.35 45.67 -12.20
CA LEU A 412 10.17 46.85 -11.90
C LEU A 412 11.20 47.15 -13.02
N GLY A 413 11.88 46.13 -13.55
CA GLY A 413 12.81 46.27 -14.69
C GLY A 413 12.17 46.65 -16.03
N LYS A 414 10.83 46.67 -16.11
CA LYS A 414 10.08 47.23 -17.26
C LYS A 414 9.71 48.72 -17.08
N GLY A 415 9.88 49.28 -15.89
CA GLY A 415 9.64 50.70 -15.64
C GLY A 415 10.71 51.60 -16.30
N GLU A 416 11.98 51.21 -16.21
CA GLU A 416 13.11 52.06 -16.60
C GLU A 416 13.35 52.18 -18.11
N SER A 417 12.71 51.34 -18.94
CA SER A 417 12.87 51.37 -20.41
C SER A 417 11.85 52.27 -21.14
N SER A 418 11.00 53.00 -20.41
CA SER A 418 9.88 53.76 -20.98
C SER A 418 10.09 55.28 -21.07
N GLU A 419 11.11 55.87 -20.44
CA GLU A 419 11.33 57.34 -20.44
C GLU A 419 12.30 57.85 -21.51
N GLU A 420 13.14 57.00 -22.12
CA GLU A 420 14.25 57.45 -22.96
C GLU A 420 13.93 57.66 -24.46
N THR A 421 12.68 57.46 -24.90
CA THR A 421 12.25 57.65 -26.31
C THR A 421 11.36 58.88 -26.55
N ALA A 422 11.19 59.75 -25.55
CA ALA A 422 10.34 60.96 -25.65
C ALA A 422 11.10 62.28 -25.91
N LYS A 423 12.40 62.25 -26.26
CA LYS A 423 13.19 63.44 -26.63
C LYS A 423 14.03 63.24 -27.89
N LYS A 424 13.37 63.25 -29.06
CA LYS A 424 13.94 63.67 -30.35
C LYS A 424 12.82 64.02 -31.35
N LYS A 425 12.42 65.30 -31.32
CA LYS A 425 11.85 66.07 -32.43
C LYS A 425 12.55 67.41 -32.44
#